data_AF-A0A6U4AQW9-F1
#
_entry.id   AF-A0A6U4AQW9-F1
#
_cell.length_a   1.000
_cell.length_b   1.000
_cell.length_c   1.000
_cell.angle_alpha   90.00
_cell.angle_beta   90.00
_cell.angle_gamma   90.00
#
_symmetry.space_group_name_H-M   'P 1'
#
loop_
_entity.id
_entity.type
_entity.pdbx_description
1 polymer ?
#
loop_
_entity_poly.entity_id
_entity_poly.type
_entity_poly.pdbx_seq_one_letter_code
_entity_poly.pdbx_strand_id
1 'polypeptide(L)'
;MAAAVAASPAARPQPEVAPRRTSSRYKEGTRVLLTSKTRRGANDSYVWIKADVYRTEETSRGTAIRMREVGGRGEKFKVVPRETNTLPHGQPGVHLVWDVSKKAPEGFGDNMIASVMSFMTPRELSAFLPDHPTIRHAALYQQTHIAIDSSSPAERQFWEDTTSEGASRLGKRLVDLTALTIAQPLGDLSWCVDKMCCVIEGHAEGRRKARKEAGPDQMDDGSLEIIKFTTAISTRSSTDGRRPSAPPPPTLDDLEVGDDDDNEEEEEEDGLTPTPTTLHALKTVTGADGPHGVIADREWVMPALATVQQEGWSARQLGGFIKSSKSLQHVGG
;
A
#
# COMPACT_ATOMS: atom_id res chain seq x y z
N MET A 1 -69.11 12.12 47.08
CA MET A 1 -69.16 12.53 45.66
C MET A 1 -67.97 13.44 45.42
N ALA A 2 -66.93 12.95 44.76
CA ALA A 2 -65.71 13.71 44.46
C ALA A 2 -65.44 13.60 42.96
N ALA A 3 -65.15 14.74 42.35
CA ALA A 3 -65.07 14.95 40.91
C ALA A 3 -63.83 14.31 40.28
N ALA A 4 -64.01 13.71 39.11
CA ALA A 4 -62.94 13.21 38.25
C ALA A 4 -62.40 14.35 37.37
N VAL A 5 -61.08 14.52 37.35
CA VAL A 5 -60.36 15.42 36.44
C VAL A 5 -59.62 14.54 35.42
N ALA A 6 -59.93 14.74 34.15
CA ALA A 6 -59.31 14.06 33.02
C ALA A 6 -57.93 14.68 32.74
N ALA A 7 -56.90 13.83 32.56
CA ALA A 7 -55.58 14.22 32.10
C ALA A 7 -55.29 13.57 30.73
N SER A 8 -54.95 14.40 29.75
CA SER A 8 -54.55 13.99 28.39
C SER A 8 -53.16 13.35 28.37
N PRO A 9 -52.91 12.31 27.55
CA PRO A 9 -51.59 11.72 27.42
C PRO A 9 -50.70 12.56 26.48
N ALA A 10 -49.57 13.03 27.01
CA ALA A 10 -48.52 13.70 26.26
C ALA A 10 -47.91 12.77 25.18
N ALA A 11 -47.67 13.33 24.01
CA ALA A 11 -47.15 12.68 22.82
C ALA A 11 -45.72 12.14 23.02
N ARG A 12 -45.45 10.95 22.46
CA ARG A 12 -44.12 10.31 22.42
C ARG A 12 -43.16 11.10 21.51
N PRO A 13 -41.87 11.24 21.86
CA PRO A 13 -40.87 11.83 20.97
C PRO A 13 -40.61 10.92 19.76
N GLN A 14 -40.67 11.49 18.56
CA GLN A 14 -40.23 10.82 17.32
C GLN A 14 -38.70 10.65 17.33
N PRO A 15 -38.17 9.53 16.81
CA PRO A 15 -36.73 9.38 16.62
C PRO A 15 -36.28 10.29 15.49
N GLU A 16 -35.46 11.28 15.84
CA GLU A 16 -34.68 12.09 14.89
C GLU A 16 -33.75 11.15 14.11
N VAL A 17 -34.09 10.91 12.85
CA VAL A 17 -33.27 10.14 11.93
C VAL A 17 -32.04 10.98 11.60
N ALA A 18 -30.95 10.73 12.32
CA ALA A 18 -29.64 11.28 11.97
C ALA A 18 -29.31 10.90 10.51
N PRO A 19 -28.82 11.83 9.67
CA PRO A 19 -28.41 11.51 8.32
C PRO A 19 -27.27 10.50 8.38
N ARG A 20 -27.52 9.30 7.83
CA ARG A 20 -26.49 8.29 7.58
C ARG A 20 -25.41 8.96 6.72
N ARG A 21 -24.26 9.27 7.33
CA ARG A 21 -23.03 9.56 6.58
C ARG A 21 -22.68 8.29 5.83
N THR A 22 -23.05 8.21 4.56
CA THR A 22 -22.53 7.19 3.66
C THR A 22 -21.01 7.37 3.66
N SER A 23 -20.28 6.38 4.15
CA SER A 23 -18.83 6.36 3.99
C SER A 23 -18.57 6.38 2.49
N SER A 24 -18.01 7.48 1.97
CA SER A 24 -17.56 7.52 0.58
C SER A 24 -16.60 6.35 0.38
N ARG A 25 -16.92 5.47 -0.58
CA ARG A 25 -16.08 4.32 -0.98
C ARG A 25 -14.68 4.77 -1.42
N TYR A 26 -14.55 6.03 -1.80
CA TYR A 26 -13.33 6.63 -2.31
C TYR A 26 -12.87 7.70 -1.31
N LYS A 27 -11.78 7.43 -0.61
CA LYS A 27 -11.16 8.39 0.32
C LYS A 27 -9.96 9.04 -0.37
N GLU A 28 -9.54 10.22 0.10
CA GLU A 28 -8.25 10.76 -0.30
C GLU A 28 -7.13 9.79 0.10
N GLY A 29 -6.18 9.58 -0.81
CA GLY A 29 -5.16 8.53 -0.74
C GLY A 29 -5.60 7.17 -1.29
N THR A 30 -6.89 6.95 -1.61
CA THR A 30 -7.32 5.70 -2.25
C THR A 30 -6.79 5.62 -3.67
N ARG A 31 -6.17 4.49 -4.01
CA ARG A 31 -5.74 4.20 -5.37
C ARG A 31 -6.83 3.48 -6.15
N VAL A 32 -7.02 3.86 -7.41
CA VAL A 32 -8.07 3.33 -8.28
C VAL A 32 -7.51 2.98 -9.66
N LEU A 33 -8.10 1.95 -10.27
CA LEU A 33 -7.88 1.61 -11.67
C LEU A 33 -9.10 2.04 -12.49
N LEU A 34 -8.87 2.79 -13.56
CA LEU A 34 -9.93 3.30 -14.43
C LEU A 34 -9.61 3.05 -15.90
N THR A 35 -10.64 2.78 -16.70
CA THR A 35 -10.50 2.72 -18.16
C THR A 35 -10.55 4.12 -18.74
N SER A 36 -9.55 4.45 -19.57
CA SER A 36 -9.56 5.70 -20.32
C SER A 36 -10.51 5.60 -21.51
N LYS A 37 -11.37 6.60 -21.67
CA LYS A 37 -12.19 6.73 -22.88
C LYS A 37 -11.41 7.33 -24.05
N THR A 38 -10.34 8.07 -23.77
CA THR A 38 -9.57 8.84 -24.76
C THR A 38 -8.26 8.17 -25.12
N ARG A 39 -7.64 7.41 -24.20
CA ARG A 39 -6.47 6.60 -24.51
C ARG A 39 -6.90 5.21 -24.97
N ARG A 40 -6.31 4.78 -26.08
CA ARG A 40 -6.57 3.51 -26.73
C ARG A 40 -5.25 2.75 -26.93
N GLY A 41 -5.29 1.44 -26.72
CA GLY A 41 -4.16 0.56 -27.01
C GLY A 41 -4.00 0.35 -28.51
N ALA A 42 -2.97 -0.40 -28.90
CA ALA A 42 -2.65 -0.68 -30.30
C ALA A 42 -3.84 -1.28 -31.11
N ASN A 43 -4.77 -1.95 -30.42
CA ASN A 43 -5.94 -2.60 -31.02
C ASN A 43 -7.26 -1.89 -30.69
N ASP A 44 -7.24 -0.57 -30.46
CA ASP A 44 -8.40 0.22 -30.02
C ASP A 44 -9.03 -0.28 -28.69
N SER A 45 -8.26 -1.02 -27.89
CA SER A 45 -8.68 -1.48 -26.59
C SER A 45 -8.66 -0.34 -25.57
N TYR A 46 -9.55 -0.41 -24.57
CA TYR A 46 -9.50 0.51 -23.44
C TYR A 46 -8.16 0.38 -22.71
N VAL A 47 -7.51 1.52 -22.45
CA VAL A 47 -6.28 1.56 -21.64
C VAL A 47 -6.66 1.74 -20.18
N TRP A 48 -6.15 0.87 -19.32
CA TRP A 48 -6.28 1.03 -17.88
C TRP A 48 -5.26 2.04 -17.35
N ILE A 49 -5.71 2.97 -16.52
CA ILE A 49 -4.90 4.02 -15.91
C ILE A 49 -4.93 3.80 -14.40
N LYS A 50 -3.75 3.78 -13.77
CA LYS A 50 -3.60 3.83 -12.30
C LYS A 50 -3.69 5.29 -11.85
N ALA A 51 -4.53 5.59 -10.86
CA ALA A 51 -4.66 6.94 -10.33
C ALA A 51 -4.88 6.98 -8.82
N ASP A 52 -4.38 8.03 -8.17
CA ASP A 52 -4.61 8.31 -6.75
C ASP A 52 -5.71 9.34 -6.59
N VAL A 53 -6.70 9.03 -5.75
CA VAL A 53 -7.71 9.99 -5.30
C VAL A 53 -7.01 11.01 -4.40
N TYR A 54 -6.85 12.23 -4.88
CA TYR A 54 -6.22 13.29 -4.08
C TYR A 54 -7.24 14.28 -3.51
N ARG A 55 -8.49 14.24 -4.00
CA ARG A 55 -9.55 15.10 -3.46
C ARG A 55 -10.93 14.49 -3.62
N THR A 56 -11.77 14.63 -2.59
CA THR A 56 -13.21 14.36 -2.69
C THR A 56 -14.03 15.60 -2.39
N GLU A 57 -15.04 15.89 -3.21
CA GLU A 57 -15.92 17.07 -3.09
C GLU A 57 -17.38 16.61 -3.15
N GLU A 58 -18.19 16.91 -2.13
CA GLU A 58 -19.64 16.71 -2.20
C GLU A 58 -20.28 17.71 -3.18
N THR A 59 -21.11 17.21 -4.10
CA THR A 59 -21.82 18.04 -5.07
C THR A 59 -23.31 17.72 -5.05
N SER A 60 -24.15 18.57 -5.64
CA SER A 60 -25.59 18.33 -5.80
C SER A 60 -25.92 17.06 -6.61
N ARG A 61 -24.92 16.45 -7.27
CA ARG A 61 -25.08 15.22 -8.08
C ARG A 61 -24.35 14.01 -7.48
N GLY A 62 -23.90 14.10 -6.22
CA GLY A 62 -23.11 13.08 -5.53
C GLY A 62 -21.65 13.49 -5.28
N THR A 63 -20.84 12.58 -4.74
CA THR A 63 -19.42 12.82 -4.43
C THR A 63 -18.58 12.89 -5.72
N ALA A 64 -18.03 14.05 -6.04
CA ALA A 64 -17.03 14.21 -7.08
C ALA A 64 -15.66 13.80 -6.57
N ILE A 65 -15.00 12.91 -7.30
CA ILE A 65 -13.68 12.38 -6.96
C ILE A 65 -12.69 12.96 -7.95
N ARG A 66 -11.64 13.61 -7.43
CA ARG A 66 -10.50 14.04 -8.22
C ARG A 66 -9.36 13.07 -8.05
N MET A 67 -8.86 12.59 -9.18
CA MET A 67 -7.81 11.58 -9.23
C MET A 67 -6.63 12.12 -10.04
N ARG A 68 -5.43 11.65 -9.74
CA ARG A 68 -4.22 11.96 -10.50
C ARG A 68 -3.56 10.67 -10.96
N GLU A 69 -3.21 10.57 -12.23
CA GLU A 69 -2.45 9.44 -12.77
C GLU A 69 -1.15 9.21 -11.99
N VAL A 70 -0.87 7.96 -11.63
CA VAL A 70 0.35 7.51 -10.94
C VAL A 70 1.30 6.91 -11.96
N GLY A 71 2.57 7.34 -11.96
CA GLY A 71 3.61 6.81 -12.87
C GLY A 71 3.43 7.15 -14.35
N GLY A 72 2.52 8.06 -14.70
CA GLY A 72 2.26 8.50 -16.07
C GLY A 72 2.40 10.01 -16.25
N ARG A 73 1.61 10.63 -17.14
CA ARG A 73 1.71 12.08 -17.48
C ARG A 73 1.16 13.02 -16.39
N GLY A 74 0.73 12.48 -15.25
CA GLY A 74 0.13 13.25 -14.17
C GLY A 74 -1.23 13.87 -14.52
N GLU A 75 -1.96 13.26 -15.47
CA GLU A 75 -3.29 13.70 -15.86
C GLU A 75 -4.23 13.73 -14.65
N LYS A 76 -5.08 14.77 -14.59
CA LYS A 76 -6.06 14.94 -13.53
C LYS A 76 -7.44 14.54 -14.06
N PHE A 77 -8.08 13.62 -13.35
CA PHE A 77 -9.42 13.15 -13.66
C PHE A 77 -10.42 13.72 -12.66
N LYS A 78 -11.63 14.01 -13.12
CA LYS A 78 -12.78 14.32 -12.27
C LYS A 78 -13.90 13.35 -12.63
N VAL A 79 -14.26 12.49 -11.69
CA VAL A 79 -15.33 11.50 -11.86
C VAL A 79 -16.42 11.78 -10.84
N VAL A 80 -17.67 11.84 -11.29
CA VAL A 80 -18.83 11.77 -10.41
C VAL A 80 -19.41 10.37 -10.62
N PRO A 81 -19.22 9.42 -9.68
CA PRO A 81 -19.81 8.09 -9.80
C PRO A 81 -21.33 8.28 -9.90
N ARG A 82 -21.90 7.98 -11.06
CA ARG A 82 -23.35 7.86 -11.17
C ARG A 82 -23.70 6.51 -10.55
N GLU A 83 -24.60 6.51 -9.57
CA GLU A 83 -25.27 5.27 -9.18
C GLU A 83 -25.84 4.65 -10.47
N THR A 84 -25.30 3.49 -10.84
CA THR A 84 -25.85 2.68 -11.92
C THR A 84 -27.27 2.32 -11.52
N ASN A 85 -28.22 2.68 -12.38
CA ASN A 85 -29.65 2.44 -12.22
C ASN A 85 -29.93 1.11 -11.52
N THR A 86 -30.78 1.18 -10.50
CA THR A 86 -31.46 0.08 -9.83
C THR A 86 -31.79 -1.01 -10.84
N LEU A 87 -31.20 -2.20 -10.65
CA LEU A 87 -31.65 -3.41 -11.33
C LEU A 87 -33.17 -3.55 -11.10
N PRO A 88 -33.97 -3.89 -12.12
CA PRO A 88 -35.40 -4.13 -11.94
C PRO A 88 -35.60 -5.19 -10.84
N HIS A 89 -36.54 -4.91 -9.94
CA HIS A 89 -36.97 -5.77 -8.85
C HIS A 89 -36.94 -7.27 -9.21
N GLY A 90 -36.20 -8.07 -8.44
CA GLY A 90 -36.45 -9.51 -8.37
C GLY A 90 -35.24 -10.44 -8.30
N GLN A 91 -34.00 -9.97 -8.40
CA GLN A 91 -32.84 -10.84 -8.21
C GLN A 91 -32.08 -10.50 -6.92
N PRO A 92 -31.84 -11.49 -6.02
CA PRO A 92 -30.92 -11.32 -4.91
C PRO A 92 -29.59 -10.83 -5.46
N GLY A 93 -29.05 -9.76 -4.88
CA GLY A 93 -27.83 -9.13 -5.32
C GLY A 93 -26.73 -10.18 -5.50
N VAL A 94 -26.38 -10.44 -6.75
CA VAL A 94 -25.19 -11.24 -7.06
C VAL A 94 -24.02 -10.36 -6.63
N HIS A 95 -23.52 -10.62 -5.42
CA HIS A 95 -22.14 -10.32 -5.10
C HIS A 95 -21.32 -10.97 -6.22
N LEU A 96 -20.75 -10.17 -7.11
CA LEU A 96 -19.68 -10.62 -7.99
C LEU A 96 -18.45 -10.90 -7.12
N VAL A 97 -18.49 -12.04 -6.43
CA VAL A 97 -17.29 -12.71 -5.95
C VAL A 97 -16.67 -13.29 -7.20
N TRP A 98 -15.54 -12.73 -7.62
CA TRP A 98 -14.74 -13.34 -8.67
C TRP A 98 -14.30 -14.71 -8.14
N ASP A 99 -14.82 -15.77 -8.76
CA ASP A 99 -14.41 -17.13 -8.47
C ASP A 99 -13.02 -17.33 -9.08
N VAL A 100 -11.99 -17.21 -8.25
CA VAL A 100 -10.57 -17.31 -8.64
C VAL A 100 -10.24 -18.69 -9.24
N SER A 101 -11.10 -19.69 -9.02
CA SER A 101 -10.95 -21.02 -9.64
C SER A 101 -11.37 -21.08 -11.12
N LYS A 102 -12.02 -20.03 -11.64
CA LYS A 102 -12.45 -20.00 -13.05
C LYS A 102 -11.39 -19.36 -13.93
N LYS A 103 -11.08 -20.06 -15.03
CA LYS A 103 -10.21 -19.57 -16.12
C LYS A 103 -10.63 -18.15 -16.50
N ALA A 104 -9.66 -17.25 -16.50
CA ALA A 104 -9.90 -15.84 -16.81
C ALA A 104 -10.57 -15.70 -18.19
N PRO A 105 -11.44 -14.70 -18.40
CA PRO A 105 -12.12 -14.50 -19.68
C PRO A 105 -11.09 -14.42 -20.81
N GLU A 106 -11.41 -14.95 -21.98
CA GLU A 106 -10.51 -14.86 -23.14
C GLU A 106 -10.15 -13.39 -23.41
N GLY A 107 -8.84 -13.07 -23.38
CA GLY A 107 -8.29 -11.71 -23.45
C GLY A 107 -7.83 -11.10 -22.12
N PHE A 108 -8.05 -11.79 -20.99
CA PHE A 108 -7.61 -11.39 -19.65
C PHE A 108 -6.33 -12.17 -19.28
N GLY A 109 -5.18 -11.74 -19.81
CA GLY A 109 -3.89 -12.40 -19.54
C GLY A 109 -3.42 -12.21 -18.09
N ASP A 110 -2.53 -13.10 -17.62
CA ASP A 110 -1.99 -13.10 -16.25
C ASP A 110 -1.37 -11.75 -15.87
N ASN A 111 -0.74 -11.06 -16.84
CA ASN A 111 -0.20 -9.71 -16.65
C ASN A 111 -1.26 -8.69 -16.20
N MET A 112 -2.49 -8.81 -16.71
CA MET A 112 -3.58 -7.89 -16.35
C MET A 112 -4.17 -8.23 -14.97
N ILE A 113 -4.23 -9.52 -14.62
CA ILE A 113 -4.59 -9.94 -13.26
C ILE A 113 -3.53 -9.42 -12.29
N ALA A 114 -2.25 -9.63 -12.57
CA ALA A 114 -1.15 -9.09 -11.78
C ALA A 114 -1.22 -7.55 -11.63
N SER A 115 -1.54 -6.82 -12.70
CA SER A 115 -1.75 -5.36 -12.61
C SER A 115 -2.90 -4.98 -11.67
N VAL A 116 -4.01 -5.72 -11.67
CA VAL A 116 -5.14 -5.48 -10.74
C VAL A 116 -4.79 -5.92 -9.32
N MET A 117 -4.02 -6.98 -9.16
CA MET A 117 -3.60 -7.48 -7.86
C MET A 117 -2.48 -6.61 -7.26
N SER A 118 -1.72 -5.85 -8.05
CA SER A 118 -0.68 -4.90 -7.57
C SER A 118 -1.21 -3.77 -6.67
N PHE A 119 -2.54 -3.64 -6.53
CA PHE A 119 -3.19 -2.71 -5.60
C PHE A 119 -3.48 -3.31 -4.22
N MET A 120 -3.35 -4.63 -4.08
CA MET A 120 -3.54 -5.32 -2.82
C MET A 120 -2.34 -5.13 -1.89
N THR A 121 -2.58 -5.20 -0.58
CA THR A 121 -1.49 -5.27 0.40
C THR A 121 -0.77 -6.62 0.27
N PRO A 122 0.50 -6.74 0.72
CA PRO A 122 1.17 -8.04 0.79
C PRO A 122 0.34 -9.09 1.53
N ARG A 123 -0.33 -8.71 2.63
CA ARG A 123 -1.25 -9.58 3.36
C ARG A 123 -2.43 -10.04 2.50
N GLU A 124 -3.07 -9.12 1.78
CA GLU A 124 -4.18 -9.45 0.90
C GLU A 124 -3.73 -10.40 -0.23
N LEU A 125 -2.57 -10.14 -0.84
CA LEU A 125 -1.98 -11.02 -1.84
C LEU A 125 -1.71 -12.42 -1.29
N SER A 126 -1.16 -12.50 -0.08
CA SER A 126 -0.94 -13.77 0.63
C SER A 126 -2.26 -14.51 0.92
N ALA A 127 -3.32 -13.78 1.27
CA ALA A 127 -4.62 -14.35 1.63
C ALA A 127 -5.45 -14.80 0.41
N PHE A 128 -5.42 -14.03 -0.68
CA PHE A 128 -6.26 -14.27 -1.86
C PHE A 128 -5.61 -15.20 -2.89
N LEU A 129 -4.28 -15.26 -2.91
CA LEU A 129 -3.52 -16.01 -3.91
C LEU A 129 -2.48 -16.94 -3.24
N PRO A 130 -2.88 -17.82 -2.30
CA PRO A 130 -1.94 -18.76 -1.70
C PRO A 130 -1.34 -19.71 -2.76
N ASP A 131 -2.19 -20.21 -3.67
CA ASP A 131 -1.84 -21.21 -4.68
C ASP A 131 -1.47 -20.62 -6.06
N HIS A 132 -1.24 -19.30 -6.14
CA HIS A 132 -0.90 -18.62 -7.39
C HIS A 132 0.40 -17.80 -7.28
N PRO A 133 1.54 -18.47 -7.00
CA PRO A 133 2.86 -17.84 -6.85
C PRO A 133 3.24 -16.94 -8.03
N THR A 134 3.01 -17.36 -9.27
CA THR A 134 3.34 -16.56 -10.46
C THR A 134 2.57 -15.24 -10.53
N ILE A 135 1.25 -15.26 -10.27
CA ILE A 135 0.41 -14.05 -10.30
C ILE A 135 0.79 -13.13 -9.14
N ARG A 136 1.05 -13.71 -7.96
CA ARG A 136 1.50 -12.96 -6.77
C ARG A 136 2.85 -12.29 -7.03
N HIS A 137 3.81 -13.00 -7.60
CA HIS A 137 5.12 -12.47 -7.97
C HIS A 137 4.96 -11.31 -8.97
N ALA A 138 4.22 -11.53 -10.06
CA ALA A 138 3.98 -10.49 -11.06
C ALA A 138 3.23 -9.27 -10.49
N ALA A 139 2.33 -9.47 -9.52
CA ALA A 139 1.62 -8.39 -8.85
C ALA A 139 2.56 -7.55 -7.97
N LEU A 140 3.42 -8.20 -7.17
CA LEU A 140 4.45 -7.55 -6.35
C LEU A 140 5.46 -6.81 -7.23
N TYR A 141 5.86 -7.39 -8.35
CA TYR A 141 6.79 -6.78 -9.30
C TYR A 141 6.30 -5.41 -9.79
N GLN A 142 4.99 -5.29 -10.04
CA GLN A 142 4.34 -4.06 -10.51
C GLN A 142 3.87 -3.14 -9.37
N GLN A 143 4.12 -3.50 -8.11
CA GLN A 143 3.64 -2.75 -6.96
C GLN A 143 4.58 -1.57 -6.69
N THR A 144 4.03 -0.37 -6.82
CA THR A 144 4.82 0.86 -6.66
C THR A 144 4.77 1.41 -5.24
N HIS A 145 3.85 0.94 -4.40
CA HIS A 145 3.62 1.49 -3.06
C HIS A 145 3.36 0.37 -2.05
N ILE A 146 4.04 0.43 -0.91
CA ILE A 146 3.85 -0.48 0.21
C ILE A 146 3.54 0.32 1.47
N ALA A 147 2.61 -0.22 2.26
CA ALA A 147 2.31 0.28 3.59
C ALA A 147 2.53 -0.81 4.63
N ILE A 148 3.34 -0.51 5.64
CA ILE A 148 3.48 -1.30 6.88
C ILE A 148 2.56 -0.62 7.90
N ASP A 149 1.35 -1.15 8.09
CA ASP A 149 0.25 -0.42 8.74
C ASP A 149 -0.29 -1.15 9.98
N SER A 150 -0.22 -0.47 11.13
CA SER A 150 -0.77 -0.98 12.40
C SER A 150 -2.24 -0.58 12.63
N SER A 151 -2.85 0.18 11.73
CA SER A 151 -4.20 0.77 11.91
C SER A 151 -5.29 -0.31 11.98
N SER A 152 -5.08 -1.44 11.31
CA SER A 152 -5.97 -2.60 11.42
C SER A 152 -5.28 -3.72 12.21
N PRO A 153 -5.99 -4.43 13.11
CA PRO A 153 -5.40 -5.54 13.86
C PRO A 153 -4.82 -6.64 12.96
N ALA A 154 -5.42 -6.87 11.80
CA ALA A 154 -5.00 -7.94 10.91
C ALA A 154 -3.75 -7.59 10.10
N GLU A 155 -3.61 -6.35 9.62
CA GLU A 155 -2.36 -5.87 9.01
C GLU A 155 -1.26 -5.80 10.06
N ARG A 156 -1.57 -5.29 11.26
CA ARG A 156 -0.62 -5.24 12.38
C ARG A 156 -0.05 -6.63 12.68
N GLN A 157 -0.92 -7.61 12.89
CA GLN A 157 -0.52 -8.98 13.20
C GLN A 157 0.34 -9.57 12.09
N PHE A 158 -0.05 -9.38 10.82
CA PHE A 158 0.73 -9.86 9.68
C PHE A 158 2.18 -9.33 9.68
N TRP A 159 2.37 -8.03 9.94
CA TRP A 159 3.71 -7.45 10.00
C TRP A 159 4.49 -7.83 11.27
N GLU A 160 3.79 -8.08 12.38
CA GLU A 160 4.41 -8.60 13.61
C GLU A 160 4.88 -10.05 13.45
N ASP A 161 4.13 -10.86 12.69
CA ASP A 161 4.45 -12.25 12.40
C ASP A 161 5.47 -12.40 11.26
N THR A 162 5.59 -11.40 10.39
CA THR A 162 6.55 -11.41 9.27
C THR A 162 7.98 -11.33 9.80
N THR A 163 8.80 -12.32 9.45
CA THR A 163 10.22 -12.32 9.80
C THR A 163 11.00 -11.25 9.01
N SER A 164 12.19 -10.89 9.50
CA SER A 164 13.09 -9.99 8.76
C SER A 164 13.50 -10.56 7.40
N GLU A 165 13.63 -11.89 7.30
CA GLU A 165 13.93 -12.60 6.06
C GLU A 165 12.75 -12.54 5.09
N GLY A 166 11.52 -12.82 5.56
CA GLY A 166 10.29 -12.63 4.82
C GLY A 166 10.12 -11.21 4.28
N ALA A 167 10.42 -10.21 5.11
CA ALA A 167 10.42 -8.81 4.72
C ALA A 167 11.48 -8.48 3.64
N SER A 168 12.68 -9.05 3.76
CA SER A 168 13.73 -8.91 2.74
C SER A 168 13.32 -9.53 1.40
N ARG A 169 12.80 -10.77 1.43
CA ARG A 169 12.28 -11.46 0.23
C ARG A 169 11.14 -10.69 -0.43
N LEU A 170 10.21 -10.14 0.36
CA LEU A 170 9.20 -9.23 -0.14
C LEU A 170 9.85 -8.05 -0.86
N GLY A 171 10.84 -7.41 -0.23
CA GLY A 171 11.64 -6.34 -0.82
C GLY A 171 12.18 -6.70 -2.20
N LYS A 172 12.85 -7.87 -2.33
CA LYS A 172 13.45 -8.33 -3.60
C LYS A 172 12.44 -8.42 -4.75
N ARG A 173 11.17 -8.70 -4.45
CA ARG A 173 10.09 -8.81 -5.44
C ARG A 173 9.46 -7.46 -5.80
N LEU A 174 9.64 -6.42 -4.99
CA LEU A 174 9.03 -5.10 -5.18
C LEU A 174 9.89 -4.19 -6.07
N VAL A 175 10.23 -4.67 -7.26
CA VAL A 175 11.23 -4.04 -8.13
C VAL A 175 10.83 -2.61 -8.56
N ASP A 176 9.52 -2.33 -8.72
CA ASP A 176 9.00 -1.00 -9.07
C ASP A 176 8.58 -0.15 -7.86
N LEU A 177 8.99 -0.50 -6.64
CA LEU A 177 8.65 0.26 -5.44
C LEU A 177 9.14 1.71 -5.55
N THR A 178 8.21 2.66 -5.38
CA THR A 178 8.46 4.12 -5.42
C THR A 178 8.20 4.79 -4.08
N ALA A 179 7.35 4.22 -3.24
CA ALA A 179 7.02 4.79 -1.94
C ALA A 179 6.77 3.71 -0.89
N LEU A 180 7.37 3.89 0.27
CA LEU A 180 7.13 3.08 1.46
C LEU A 180 6.54 3.97 2.55
N THR A 181 5.40 3.57 3.11
CA THR A 181 4.79 4.22 4.27
C THR A 181 4.78 3.26 5.45
N ILE A 182 5.13 3.75 6.64
CA ILE A 182 4.92 3.05 7.90
C ILE A 182 3.92 3.84 8.75
N ALA A 183 2.84 3.18 9.14
CA ALA A 183 1.80 3.72 10.00
C ALA A 183 1.85 2.98 11.34
N GLN A 184 2.46 3.62 12.33
CA GLN A 184 2.89 3.00 13.58
C GLN A 184 1.86 3.19 14.70
N PRO A 185 1.76 2.26 15.66
CA PRO A 185 0.83 2.40 16.76
C PRO A 185 1.23 3.56 17.67
N LEU A 186 0.23 4.26 18.20
CA LEU A 186 0.47 5.34 19.17
C LEU A 186 1.15 4.76 20.42
N GLY A 187 2.38 5.19 20.69
CA GLY A 187 3.18 4.76 21.84
C GLY A 187 4.28 3.76 21.53
N ASP A 188 4.37 3.25 20.29
CA ASP A 188 5.50 2.45 19.83
C ASP A 188 5.91 2.87 18.42
N LEU A 189 6.72 3.94 18.37
CA LEU A 189 7.32 4.47 17.16
C LEU A 189 8.56 3.65 16.72
N SER A 190 8.88 2.54 17.38
CA SER A 190 9.88 1.59 16.88
C SER A 190 9.26 0.42 16.15
N TRP A 191 7.93 0.28 16.22
CA TRP A 191 7.18 -0.81 15.63
C TRP A 191 7.52 -0.98 14.14
N CYS A 192 7.95 -2.19 13.77
CA CYS A 192 8.28 -2.65 12.42
C CYS A 192 9.33 -1.83 11.63
N VAL A 193 10.14 -1.01 12.30
CA VAL A 193 11.22 -0.26 11.65
C VAL A 193 12.28 -1.20 11.06
N ASP A 194 12.55 -2.33 11.71
CA ASP A 194 13.43 -3.39 11.23
C ASP A 194 12.91 -4.05 9.95
N LYS A 195 11.62 -4.41 9.90
CA LYS A 195 10.97 -5.01 8.71
C LYS A 195 11.00 -4.03 7.54
N MET A 196 10.71 -2.76 7.79
CA MET A 196 10.85 -1.71 6.78
C MET A 196 12.26 -1.68 6.19
N CYS A 197 13.30 -1.65 7.03
CA CYS A 197 14.68 -1.63 6.53
C CYS A 197 14.99 -2.87 5.68
N CYS A 198 14.53 -4.06 6.11
CA CYS A 198 14.66 -5.29 5.32
C CYS A 198 13.96 -5.19 3.96
N VAL A 199 12.74 -4.64 3.91
CA VAL A 199 12.03 -4.40 2.62
C VAL A 199 12.83 -3.46 1.72
N ILE A 200 13.40 -2.38 2.26
CA ILE A 200 14.16 -1.39 1.49
C ILE A 200 15.46 -2.00 0.93
N GLU A 201 16.18 -2.76 1.75
CA GLU A 201 17.43 -3.40 1.35
C GLU A 201 17.19 -4.52 0.35
N GLY A 202 16.19 -5.37 0.60
CA GLY A 202 15.73 -6.36 -0.36
C GLY A 202 15.30 -5.73 -1.69
N HIS A 203 14.61 -4.59 -1.66
CA HIS A 203 14.23 -3.84 -2.87
C HIS A 203 15.45 -3.40 -3.68
N ALA A 204 16.47 -2.83 -3.02
CA ALA A 204 17.70 -2.42 -3.69
C ALA A 204 18.42 -3.64 -4.31
N GLU A 205 18.46 -4.76 -3.60
CA GLU A 205 19.04 -6.02 -4.09
C GLU A 205 18.28 -6.57 -5.30
N GLY A 206 16.95 -6.65 -5.21
CA GLY A 206 16.06 -7.12 -6.27
C GLY A 206 16.17 -6.28 -7.53
N ARG A 207 16.21 -4.95 -7.39
CA ARG A 207 16.46 -4.04 -8.53
C ARG A 207 17.82 -4.25 -9.16
N ARG A 208 18.87 -4.46 -8.36
CA ARG A 208 20.21 -4.75 -8.88
C ARG A 208 20.22 -6.03 -9.71
N LYS A 209 19.55 -7.11 -9.24
CA LYS A 209 19.38 -8.36 -10.01
C LYS A 209 18.59 -8.11 -11.31
N ALA A 210 17.42 -7.49 -11.22
CA ALA A 210 16.58 -7.16 -12.38
C ALA A 210 17.31 -6.31 -13.43
N ARG A 211 18.14 -5.35 -13.01
CA ARG A 211 18.94 -4.50 -13.90
C ARG A 211 20.06 -5.28 -14.60
N LYS A 212 20.70 -6.23 -13.92
CA LYS A 212 21.68 -7.13 -14.56
C LYS A 212 21.02 -7.96 -15.67
N GLU A 213 19.79 -8.42 -15.45
CA GLU A 213 19.02 -9.23 -16.39
C GLU A 213 18.46 -8.42 -17.58
N ALA A 214 17.91 -7.24 -17.33
CA ALA A 214 17.34 -6.37 -18.38
C ALA A 214 18.41 -5.60 -19.19
N GLY A 215 19.59 -5.40 -18.63
CA GLY A 215 20.67 -4.58 -19.18
C GLY A 215 20.61 -3.11 -18.72
N PRO A 216 21.75 -2.39 -18.72
CA PRO A 216 21.89 -1.10 -18.05
C PRO A 216 21.00 0.03 -18.59
N ASP A 217 20.67 -0.02 -19.88
CA ASP A 217 19.90 1.03 -20.58
C ASP A 217 18.38 0.85 -20.47
N GLN A 218 17.91 -0.30 -19.95
CA GLN A 218 16.48 -0.59 -19.85
C GLN A 218 15.86 -0.16 -18.52
N MET A 219 16.68 0.06 -17.49
CA MET A 219 16.19 0.23 -16.12
C MET A 219 16.99 1.29 -15.37
N ASP A 220 16.26 2.27 -14.80
CA ASP A 220 16.84 3.30 -13.93
C ASP A 220 17.54 2.68 -12.71
N ASP A 221 18.59 3.35 -12.21
CA ASP A 221 19.42 2.89 -11.09
C ASP A 221 18.65 2.71 -9.77
N GLY A 222 17.47 3.31 -9.63
CA GLY A 222 16.59 3.10 -8.49
C GLY A 222 15.17 3.61 -8.75
N SER A 223 14.20 3.14 -7.97
CA SER A 223 12.81 3.61 -8.07
C SER A 223 12.25 4.14 -6.76
N LEU A 224 12.75 3.72 -5.59
CA LEU A 224 12.22 4.17 -4.30
C LEU A 224 12.51 5.66 -4.11
N GLU A 225 11.47 6.49 -4.09
CA GLU A 225 11.56 7.95 -3.98
C GLU A 225 11.17 8.50 -2.60
N ILE A 226 10.26 7.81 -1.89
CA ILE A 226 9.64 8.34 -0.67
C ILE A 226 9.65 7.29 0.44
N ILE A 227 10.13 7.68 1.62
CA ILE A 227 9.89 6.99 2.89
C ILE A 227 9.08 7.92 3.79
N LYS A 228 7.95 7.42 4.30
CA LYS A 228 7.05 8.20 5.14
C LYS A 228 6.69 7.46 6.41
N PHE A 229 6.96 8.08 7.54
CA PHE A 229 6.51 7.65 8.86
C PHE A 229 5.25 8.42 9.24
N THR A 230 4.29 7.72 9.84
CA THR A 230 3.04 8.29 10.35
C THR A 230 2.62 7.54 11.60
N THR A 231 1.90 8.20 12.49
CA THR A 231 1.23 7.52 13.60
C THR A 231 -0.17 7.11 13.18
N ALA A 232 -0.49 5.82 13.31
CA ALA A 232 -1.80 5.27 13.09
C ALA A 232 -2.78 5.81 14.14
N ILE A 233 -3.87 6.43 13.68
CA ILE A 233 -4.99 6.76 14.54
C ILE A 233 -5.81 5.49 14.69
N SER A 234 -5.64 4.79 15.80
CA SER A 234 -6.39 3.57 16.07
C SER A 234 -7.88 3.89 16.15
N THR A 235 -8.64 3.50 15.12
CA THR A 235 -10.10 3.51 15.19
C THR A 235 -10.52 2.49 16.25
N ARG A 236 -10.90 2.96 17.44
CA ARG A 236 -11.52 2.14 18.49
C ARG A 236 -12.84 1.58 17.94
N SER A 237 -12.77 0.46 17.24
CA SER A 237 -13.93 -0.31 16.79
C SER A 237 -14.51 -1.01 18.02
N SER A 238 -15.43 -0.33 18.72
CA SER A 238 -16.22 -0.93 19.78
C SER A 238 -17.28 -1.86 19.19
N THR A 239 -16.89 -3.05 18.78
CA THR A 239 -17.82 -4.17 18.61
C THR A 239 -17.13 -5.45 19.05
N ASP A 240 -17.29 -5.74 20.34
CA ASP A 240 -17.16 -7.10 20.88
C ASP A 240 -18.30 -7.93 20.28
N GLY A 241 -17.91 -8.83 19.39
CA GLY A 241 -18.81 -9.65 18.59
C GLY A 241 -18.00 -10.81 18.08
N ARG A 242 -17.78 -11.79 18.96
CA ARG A 242 -17.07 -13.06 18.75
C ARG A 242 -17.57 -13.78 17.49
N ARG A 243 -17.03 -13.41 16.33
CA ARG A 243 -17.12 -14.19 15.09
C ARG A 243 -16.00 -15.25 15.13
N PRO A 244 -16.24 -16.49 14.67
CA PRO A 244 -15.17 -17.48 14.60
C PRO A 244 -14.00 -16.90 13.81
N SER A 245 -12.83 -16.91 14.43
CA SER A 245 -11.56 -16.51 13.83
C SER A 245 -11.32 -17.36 12.59
N ALA A 246 -11.45 -16.76 11.40
CA ALA A 246 -10.79 -17.32 10.23
C ALA A 246 -9.31 -17.53 10.58
N PRO A 247 -8.66 -18.60 10.10
CA PRO A 247 -7.23 -18.81 10.33
C PRO A 247 -6.47 -17.54 9.91
N PRO A 248 -5.39 -17.16 10.63
CA PRO A 248 -4.56 -16.06 10.19
C PRO A 248 -4.12 -16.34 8.74
N PRO A 249 -4.13 -15.32 7.86
CA PRO A 249 -3.63 -15.51 6.51
C PRO A 249 -2.18 -15.99 6.58
N PRO A 250 -1.72 -16.82 5.64
CA PRO A 250 -0.34 -17.27 5.60
C PRO A 250 0.59 -16.06 5.60
N THR A 251 1.65 -16.14 6.40
CA THR A 251 2.69 -15.11 6.41
C THR A 251 3.47 -15.16 5.09
N LEU A 252 4.29 -14.13 4.82
CA LEU A 252 5.22 -14.17 3.69
C LEU A 252 6.15 -15.39 3.74
N ASP A 253 6.42 -15.87 4.95
CA ASP A 253 7.31 -17.00 5.22
C ASP A 253 6.64 -18.37 4.91
N ASP A 254 5.31 -18.45 4.98
CA ASP A 254 4.55 -19.71 4.78
C ASP A 254 4.29 -20.06 3.30
N LEU A 255 4.60 -19.14 2.38
CA LEU A 255 4.18 -19.22 0.97
C LEU A 255 5.23 -19.79 0.01
N GLU A 256 6.24 -20.48 0.55
CA GLU A 256 7.41 -20.98 -0.19
C GLU A 256 7.34 -22.43 -0.67
N VAL A 257 6.16 -23.04 -0.72
CA VAL A 257 6.05 -24.38 -1.27
C VAL A 257 5.66 -24.30 -2.74
N GLY A 258 6.61 -24.04 -3.65
CA GLY A 258 6.39 -24.47 -5.03
C GLY A 258 7.28 -23.99 -6.18
N ASP A 259 7.93 -22.83 -6.15
CA ASP A 259 8.25 -22.18 -7.43
C ASP A 259 9.68 -21.69 -7.69
N ASP A 260 10.66 -21.96 -6.82
CA ASP A 260 12.06 -21.65 -7.16
C ASP A 260 12.94 -22.89 -6.91
N ASP A 261 12.95 -23.78 -7.90
CA ASP A 261 14.12 -24.60 -8.28
C ASP A 261 15.20 -23.69 -8.93
N ASP A 262 15.34 -22.48 -8.37
CA ASP A 262 16.50 -21.65 -8.58
C ASP A 262 17.58 -22.36 -7.80
N ASN A 263 18.39 -23.09 -8.55
CA ASN A 263 19.82 -23.14 -8.36
C ASN A 263 20.29 -21.71 -8.03
N GLU A 264 20.14 -21.29 -6.77
CA GLU A 264 20.91 -20.23 -6.15
C GLU A 264 22.35 -20.72 -6.24
N GLU A 265 22.95 -20.54 -7.42
CA GLU A 265 24.35 -20.19 -7.48
C GLU A 265 24.43 -18.91 -6.63
N GLU A 266 24.58 -19.12 -5.32
CA GLU A 266 25.30 -18.22 -4.45
C GLU A 266 26.61 -17.95 -5.19
N GLU A 267 26.60 -16.97 -6.10
CA GLU A 267 27.83 -16.39 -6.62
C GLU A 267 28.57 -15.99 -5.35
N GLU A 268 29.62 -16.75 -5.02
CA GLU A 268 30.58 -16.43 -3.97
C GLU A 268 30.98 -14.97 -4.18
N GLU A 269 30.30 -14.06 -3.47
CA GLU A 269 30.65 -12.65 -3.48
C GLU A 269 32.00 -12.60 -2.76
N ASP A 270 33.04 -12.54 -3.60
CA ASP A 270 34.46 -12.58 -3.31
C ASP A 270 34.81 -11.75 -2.06
N GLY A 271 34.79 -12.39 -0.87
CA GLY A 271 35.49 -12.06 0.38
C GLY A 271 35.56 -10.60 0.88
N LEU A 272 34.82 -9.67 0.29
CA LEU A 272 35.03 -8.23 0.44
C LEU A 272 33.72 -7.61 0.92
N THR A 273 33.80 -7.08 2.15
CA THR A 273 32.84 -6.20 2.83
C THR A 273 31.52 -5.90 2.09
N PRO A 274 30.35 -6.21 2.69
CA PRO A 274 29.06 -6.02 2.04
C PRO A 274 28.95 -4.58 1.51
N THR A 275 28.69 -4.46 0.21
CA THR A 275 28.60 -3.16 -0.44
C THR A 275 27.43 -2.38 0.18
N PRO A 276 27.62 -1.13 0.63
CA PRO A 276 26.54 -0.36 1.22
C PRO A 276 25.33 -0.23 0.28
N THR A 277 24.14 -0.48 0.80
CA THR A 277 22.88 -0.35 0.05
C THR A 277 22.74 1.07 -0.50
N THR A 278 22.62 1.19 -1.82
CA THR A 278 22.46 2.49 -2.50
C THR A 278 21.01 2.69 -2.94
N LEU A 279 20.39 3.77 -2.48
CA LEU A 279 19.03 4.17 -2.81
C LEU A 279 19.07 5.37 -3.77
N HIS A 280 19.35 5.08 -5.05
CA HIS A 280 19.63 6.09 -6.07
C HIS A 280 18.52 7.13 -6.25
N ALA A 281 17.25 6.73 -6.10
CA ALA A 281 16.09 7.58 -6.37
C ALA A 281 15.47 8.19 -5.11
N LEU A 282 15.95 7.86 -3.91
CA LEU A 282 15.30 8.28 -2.67
C LEU A 282 15.46 9.79 -2.50
N LYS A 283 14.34 10.52 -2.58
CA LYS A 283 14.29 11.98 -2.57
C LYS A 283 13.80 12.52 -1.23
N THR A 284 12.91 11.81 -0.56
CA THR A 284 12.16 12.35 0.57
C THR A 284 12.00 11.34 1.69
N VAL A 285 12.39 11.74 2.90
CA VAL A 285 12.18 11.00 4.13
C VAL A 285 11.43 11.93 5.09
N THR A 286 10.25 11.54 5.55
CA THR A 286 9.40 12.43 6.37
C THR A 286 8.75 11.72 7.54
N GLY A 287 8.51 12.47 8.61
CA GLY A 287 7.88 11.98 9.84
C GLY A 287 8.80 11.11 10.70
N ALA A 288 10.11 11.07 10.39
CA ALA A 288 11.05 10.34 11.23
C ALA A 288 11.08 10.98 12.63
N ASP A 289 11.37 10.19 13.66
CA ASP A 289 11.38 10.61 15.07
C ASP A 289 12.56 9.90 15.76
N GLY A 290 12.86 10.22 17.02
CA GLY A 290 14.00 9.70 17.79
C GLY A 290 14.18 8.18 17.67
N PRO A 291 13.12 7.36 17.88
CA PRO A 291 13.19 5.90 17.72
C PRO A 291 13.57 5.41 16.31
N HIS A 292 13.36 6.23 15.28
CA HIS A 292 13.75 5.93 13.91
C HIS A 292 15.25 6.11 13.65
N GLY A 293 16.03 6.58 14.63
CA GLY A 293 17.46 6.82 14.48
C GLY A 293 18.27 5.59 14.02
N VAL A 294 17.76 4.37 14.21
CA VAL A 294 18.37 3.12 13.70
C VAL A 294 18.55 3.12 12.18
N ILE A 295 17.73 3.87 11.43
CA ILE A 295 17.90 3.98 9.97
C ILE A 295 19.16 4.76 9.58
N ALA A 296 19.65 5.64 10.47
CA ALA A 296 20.92 6.35 10.28
C ALA A 296 22.14 5.43 10.38
N ASP A 297 22.00 4.32 11.10
CA ASP A 297 23.07 3.35 11.32
C ASP A 297 23.16 2.30 10.19
N ARG A 298 22.23 2.31 9.23
CA ARG A 298 22.21 1.39 8.08
C ARG A 298 23.20 1.74 6.96
N GLU A 299 23.88 2.87 7.09
CA GLU A 299 24.90 3.34 6.14
C GLU A 299 24.43 3.47 4.68
N TRP A 300 23.12 3.68 4.46
CA TRP A 300 22.57 3.81 3.12
C TRP A 300 23.20 4.99 2.34
N VAL A 301 23.48 4.74 1.07
CA VAL A 301 23.99 5.75 0.13
C VAL A 301 22.82 6.33 -0.64
N MET A 302 22.52 7.62 -0.45
CA MET A 302 21.27 8.25 -0.94
C MET A 302 21.57 9.54 -1.70
N PRO A 303 22.17 9.46 -2.91
CA PRO A 303 22.67 10.65 -3.62
C PRO A 303 21.58 11.65 -4.01
N ALA A 304 20.35 11.19 -4.22
CA ALA A 304 19.20 12.02 -4.60
C ALA A 304 18.40 12.58 -3.41
N LEU A 305 18.80 12.31 -2.16
CA LEU A 305 18.02 12.68 -0.98
C LEU A 305 17.96 14.21 -0.83
N ALA A 306 16.80 14.79 -1.12
CA ALA A 306 16.60 16.23 -1.13
C ALA A 306 15.96 16.76 0.16
N THR A 307 15.06 15.98 0.75
CA THR A 307 14.24 16.39 1.89
C THR A 307 14.30 15.37 3.01
N VAL A 308 14.66 15.81 4.21
CA VAL A 308 14.56 15.03 5.45
C VAL A 308 13.75 15.83 6.45
N GLN A 309 12.66 15.24 6.96
CA GLN A 309 11.93 15.75 8.11
C GLN A 309 11.99 14.70 9.21
N GLN A 310 12.66 15.05 10.30
CA GLN A 310 12.90 14.19 11.45
C GLN A 310 12.66 14.97 12.74
N GLU A 311 12.29 14.32 13.83
CA GLU A 311 12.31 14.91 15.17
C GLU A 311 13.21 14.06 16.08
N GLY A 312 13.86 14.67 17.07
CA GLY A 312 14.59 13.92 18.10
C GLY A 312 15.88 13.20 17.69
N TRP A 313 16.36 13.30 16.44
CA TRP A 313 17.66 12.73 16.07
C TRP A 313 18.81 13.56 16.63
N SER A 314 19.85 12.88 17.11
CA SER A 314 21.11 13.54 17.45
C SER A 314 21.80 14.08 16.19
N ALA A 315 22.65 15.11 16.36
CA ALA A 315 23.47 15.63 15.26
C ALA A 315 24.35 14.55 14.60
N ARG A 316 24.77 13.53 15.37
CA ARG A 316 25.53 12.38 14.84
C ARG A 316 24.68 11.50 13.94
N GLN A 317 23.46 11.15 14.36
CA GLN A 317 22.54 10.33 13.56
C GLN A 317 22.14 11.06 12.28
N LEU A 318 21.70 12.32 12.41
CA LEU A 318 21.31 13.13 11.25
C LEU A 318 22.48 13.32 10.27
N GLY A 319 23.67 13.68 10.78
CA GLY A 319 24.87 13.83 9.96
C GLY A 319 25.27 12.54 9.25
N GLY A 320 25.18 11.39 9.94
CA GLY A 320 25.44 10.07 9.37
C GLY A 320 24.45 9.70 8.27
N PHE A 321 23.16 9.98 8.47
CA PHE A 321 22.10 9.67 7.52
C PHE A 321 22.22 10.49 6.23
N ILE A 322 22.48 11.80 6.33
CA ILE A 322 22.54 12.68 5.15
C ILE A 322 23.93 12.73 4.48
N LYS A 323 24.94 12.05 5.03
CA LYS A 323 26.35 12.15 4.59
C LYS A 323 26.56 11.86 3.10
N SER A 324 25.72 11.00 2.53
CA SER A 324 25.84 10.52 1.15
C SER A 324 25.01 11.34 0.15
N SER A 325 24.19 12.29 0.62
CA SER A 325 23.35 13.11 -0.25
C SER A 325 24.16 14.16 -1.01
N LYS A 326 23.87 14.29 -2.31
CA LYS A 326 24.36 15.36 -3.18
C LYS A 326 23.27 16.38 -3.56
N SER A 327 22.04 16.11 -3.15
CA SER A 327 20.85 16.85 -3.60
C SER A 327 20.09 17.49 -2.43
N LEU A 328 20.68 17.49 -1.24
CA LEU A 328 20.03 17.96 -0.01
C LEU A 328 19.64 19.44 -0.11
N GLN A 329 18.35 19.72 0.08
CA GLN A 329 17.76 21.05 0.01
C GLN A 329 17.08 21.44 1.31
N HIS A 330 16.45 20.48 2.00
CA HIS A 330 15.70 20.73 3.22
C HIS A 330 15.98 19.68 4.29
N VAL A 331 16.31 20.17 5.49
CA VAL A 331 16.37 19.39 6.72
C VAL A 331 15.48 20.11 7.72
N GLY A 332 14.38 19.46 8.11
CA GLY A 332 13.42 19.96 9.09
C GLY A 332 13.38 19.05 10.31
N GLY A 333 13.09 19.64 11.48
CA GLY A 333 13.08 18.96 12.77
C GLY A 333 13.36 19.86 13.94
#